data_AF-S4Y7F1-F1
#
_entry.id   AF-S4Y7F1-F1
#
_cell.length_a   1.000
_cell.length_b   1.000
_cell.length_c   1.000
_cell.angle_alpha   90.00
_cell.angle_beta   90.00
_cell.angle_gamma   90.00
#
_symmetry.space_group_name_H-M   'P 1'
#
loop_
_entity.id
_entity.type
_entity.pdbx_description
1 polymer ?
#
loop_
_entity_poly.entity_id
_entity_poly.type
_entity_poly.pdbx_seq_one_letter_code
_entity_poly.pdbx_strand_id
1 'polypeptide(L)'
;MVASQLILDDLEDLLVRFCAPDASGRIPTGACTHGVHWHAPVDMCATYNAKAEEIGRDLALSWVHLHDKDSVSRIAGMSLQALRARVEAAPRGALVTMKGKSEHSRSLSRETVLKALAAPPSALLDALGASAAPDDAWRAAAPRATAIVDLTRQIAETGEGPPTWPVCTSTHGHIHFVKKHPPFHVRRLASGGVVLATHPYCSLWPLWANALSALGLMS
;
A
#
# COMPACT_ATOMS: atom_id res chain seq x y z
N MET A 1 11.46 -6.32 13.28
CA MET A 1 10.52 -7.41 12.99
C MET A 1 9.30 -7.34 13.91
N VAL A 2 9.39 -7.65 15.22
CA VAL A 2 8.30 -7.45 16.22
C VAL A 2 7.64 -6.07 16.10
N ALA A 3 8.45 -5.01 16.22
CA ALA A 3 7.94 -3.65 16.12
C ALA A 3 7.31 -3.31 14.76
N SER A 4 7.79 -3.93 13.67
CA SER A 4 7.23 -3.67 12.34
C SER A 4 5.90 -4.40 12.14
N GLN A 5 5.71 -5.56 12.79
CA GLN A 5 4.44 -6.27 12.81
C GLN A 5 3.41 -5.46 13.60
N LEU A 6 3.75 -5.04 14.83
CA LEU A 6 2.88 -4.20 15.67
C LEU A 6 2.46 -2.91 14.98
N ILE A 7 3.41 -2.15 14.41
CA ILE A 7 3.09 -0.90 13.70
C ILE A 7 2.14 -1.13 12.54
N LEU A 8 2.28 -2.25 11.82
CA LEU A 8 1.47 -2.54 10.66
C LEU A 8 0.07 -3.01 11.03
N ASP A 9 -0.04 -3.86 12.06
CA ASP A 9 -1.31 -4.32 12.61
C ASP A 9 -2.09 -3.12 13.21
N ASP A 10 -1.42 -2.26 13.98
CA ASP A 10 -2.01 -1.03 14.54
C ASP A 10 -2.44 -0.06 13.44
N LEU A 11 -1.64 0.09 12.38
CA LEU A 11 -1.99 0.91 11.23
C LEU A 11 -3.22 0.35 10.51
N GLU A 12 -3.24 -0.95 10.21
CA GLU A 12 -4.39 -1.58 9.58
C GLU A 12 -5.66 -1.42 10.43
N ASP A 13 -5.59 -1.72 11.72
CA ASP A 13 -6.72 -1.60 12.65
C ASP A 13 -7.25 -0.16 12.70
N LEU A 14 -6.36 0.84 12.81
CA LEU A 14 -6.73 2.25 12.76
C LEU A 14 -7.42 2.62 11.44
N LEU A 15 -6.85 2.22 10.29
CA LEU A 15 -7.39 2.52 8.98
C LEU A 15 -8.74 1.84 8.74
N VAL A 16 -8.90 0.58 9.18
CA VAL A 16 -10.17 -0.15 9.10
C VAL A 16 -11.23 0.55 9.95
N ARG A 17 -10.89 1.06 11.14
CA ARG A 17 -11.81 1.84 11.99
C ARG A 17 -12.21 3.16 11.33
N PHE A 18 -11.34 3.82 10.57
CA PHE A 18 -11.74 4.98 9.74
C PHE A 18 -12.70 4.61 8.61
N CYS A 19 -12.71 3.34 8.19
CA CYS A 19 -13.63 2.82 7.19
C CYS A 19 -14.89 2.19 7.81
N ALA A 20 -15.04 2.21 9.14
CA ALA A 20 -16.20 1.64 9.81
C ALA A 20 -17.49 2.28 9.25
N PRO A 21 -18.57 1.51 9.05
CA PRO A 21 -19.79 1.99 8.41
C PRO A 21 -20.64 2.87 9.34
N ASP A 22 -20.04 3.60 10.28
CA ASP A 22 -20.80 4.54 11.08
C ASP A 22 -21.46 5.56 10.14
N ALA A 23 -22.67 6.00 10.49
CA ALA A 23 -23.69 6.60 9.62
C ALA A 23 -23.29 7.88 8.87
N SER A 24 -22.02 8.26 8.93
CA SER A 24 -21.45 9.49 8.39
C SER A 24 -20.67 9.33 7.08
N GLY A 25 -20.26 8.12 6.67
CA GLY A 25 -19.62 7.88 5.37
C GLY A 25 -18.47 8.84 5.03
N ARG A 26 -17.72 9.31 6.04
CA ARG A 26 -16.96 10.57 5.96
C ARG A 26 -15.75 10.54 5.02
N ILE A 27 -15.12 9.38 4.83
CA ILE A 27 -13.87 9.28 4.05
C ILE A 27 -14.10 8.38 2.83
N PRO A 28 -14.30 8.95 1.62
CA PRO A 28 -14.54 8.16 0.41
C PRO A 28 -13.30 7.39 -0.05
N THR A 29 -12.11 7.98 0.07
CA THR A 29 -10.82 7.30 -0.10
C THR A 29 -9.78 8.15 0.64
N GLY A 30 -8.88 7.51 1.36
CA GLY A 30 -7.77 8.19 2.03
C GLY A 30 -6.45 7.49 1.77
N ALA A 31 -5.36 8.20 2.05
CA ALA A 31 -4.01 7.65 1.97
C ALA A 31 -3.21 7.96 3.24
N CYS A 32 -2.23 7.13 3.56
CA CYS A 32 -1.32 7.32 4.68
C CYS A 32 0.13 7.41 4.19
N THR A 33 0.90 8.31 4.81
CA THR A 33 2.34 8.47 4.56
C THR A 33 3.04 8.87 5.85
N HIS A 34 4.34 8.59 5.93
CA HIS A 34 5.20 9.10 7.01
C HIS A 34 5.47 10.62 6.88
N GLY A 35 5.08 11.27 5.77
CA GLY A 35 5.35 12.69 5.50
C GLY A 35 4.15 13.62 5.62
N VAL A 36 4.38 14.92 5.40
CA VAL A 36 3.33 15.96 5.37
C VAL A 36 2.72 16.16 3.97
N HIS A 37 3.25 15.49 2.94
CA HIS A 37 2.83 15.66 1.55
C HIS A 37 2.10 14.42 1.03
N TRP A 38 0.97 14.65 0.37
CA TRP A 38 0.28 13.60 -0.37
C TRP A 38 1.04 13.32 -1.67
N HIS A 39 1.70 12.16 -1.73
CA HIS A 39 2.37 11.66 -2.93
C HIS A 39 1.42 10.85 -3.80
N ALA A 40 1.90 10.38 -4.96
CA ALA A 40 1.19 9.39 -5.77
C ALA A 40 0.64 8.26 -4.87
N PRO A 41 -0.64 7.87 -4.98
CA PRO A 41 -1.23 6.80 -4.16
C PRO A 41 -0.38 5.53 -4.06
N VAL A 42 0.24 5.09 -5.16
CA VAL A 42 1.11 3.91 -5.14
C VAL A 42 2.46 4.15 -4.46
N ASP A 43 2.88 5.39 -4.25
CA ASP A 43 4.09 5.75 -3.48
C ASP A 43 3.81 5.95 -1.99
N MET A 44 2.53 5.93 -1.58
CA MET A 44 2.10 6.04 -0.19
C MET A 44 2.31 4.71 0.54
N CYS A 45 2.30 4.72 1.88
CA CYS A 45 2.39 3.48 2.66
C CYS A 45 1.01 2.83 2.86
N ALA A 46 -0.08 3.57 2.67
CA ALA A 46 -1.42 2.98 2.61
C ALA A 46 -2.38 3.75 1.72
N THR A 47 -3.35 3.05 1.15
CA THR A 47 -4.59 3.60 0.61
C THR A 47 -5.76 2.83 1.24
N TYR A 48 -6.79 3.53 1.72
CA TYR A 48 -7.90 2.95 2.47
C TYR A 48 -9.24 3.48 1.99
N ASN A 49 -10.27 2.65 2.18
CA ASN A 49 -11.61 2.81 1.62
C ASN A 49 -11.66 3.02 0.10
N ALA A 50 -10.63 2.59 -0.64
CA ALA A 50 -10.68 2.65 -2.10
C ALA A 50 -11.77 1.70 -2.59
N LYS A 51 -12.65 2.16 -3.48
CA LYS A 51 -13.70 1.31 -4.04
C LYS A 51 -13.08 0.14 -4.78
N ALA A 52 -13.47 -1.09 -4.45
CA ALA A 52 -12.95 -2.29 -5.10
C ALA A 52 -13.13 -2.25 -6.63
N GLU A 53 -14.26 -1.73 -7.10
CA GLU A 53 -14.60 -1.60 -8.51
C GLU A 53 -13.74 -0.57 -9.26
N GLU A 54 -13.10 0.36 -8.54
CA GLU A 54 -12.24 1.41 -9.09
C GLU A 54 -10.80 1.29 -8.59
N ILE A 55 -10.31 0.11 -8.17
CA ILE A 55 -8.97 0.00 -7.59
C ILE A 55 -7.85 0.50 -8.54
N GLY A 56 -8.06 0.34 -9.85
CA GLY A 56 -7.13 0.86 -10.87
C GLY A 56 -7.05 2.40 -10.92
N ARG A 57 -7.96 3.10 -10.24
CA ARG A 57 -7.96 4.56 -10.12
C ARG A 57 -6.69 5.07 -9.44
N ASP A 58 -6.15 4.35 -8.47
CA ASP A 58 -4.91 4.74 -7.78
C ASP A 58 -3.70 4.73 -8.73
N LEU A 59 -3.63 3.76 -9.66
CA LEU A 59 -2.64 3.74 -10.72
C LEU A 59 -2.80 4.94 -11.66
N ALA A 60 -4.02 5.21 -12.10
CA ALA A 60 -4.29 6.33 -13.01
C ALA A 60 -3.98 7.70 -12.36
N LEU A 61 -4.41 7.89 -11.11
CA LEU A 61 -4.12 9.10 -10.34
C LEU A 61 -2.62 9.29 -10.11
N SER A 62 -1.91 8.22 -9.75
CA SER A 62 -0.45 8.22 -9.59
C SER A 62 0.25 8.60 -10.89
N TRP A 63 -0.17 8.01 -12.02
CA TRP A 63 0.42 8.28 -13.31
C TRP A 63 0.19 9.73 -13.75
N VAL A 64 -1.04 10.24 -13.66
CA VAL A 64 -1.37 11.64 -14.00
C VAL A 64 -0.61 12.63 -13.12
N HIS A 65 -0.54 12.38 -11.81
CA HIS A 65 0.24 13.20 -10.89
C HIS A 65 1.70 13.33 -11.35
N LEU A 66 2.34 12.21 -11.68
CA LEU A 66 3.76 12.17 -12.04
C LEU A 66 4.02 12.70 -13.46
N HIS A 67 3.15 12.38 -14.41
CA HIS A 67 3.29 12.81 -15.81
C HIS A 67 3.04 14.30 -15.98
N ASP A 68 1.90 14.78 -15.46
CA ASP A 68 1.48 16.18 -15.63
C ASP A 68 2.11 17.12 -14.58
N LYS A 69 2.84 16.55 -13.60
CA LYS A 69 3.42 17.26 -12.44
C LYS A 69 2.37 18.03 -11.64
N ASP A 70 1.12 17.56 -11.68
CA ASP A 70 -0.01 18.17 -10.99
C ASP A 70 0.03 17.81 -9.50
N SER A 71 -0.68 18.52 -8.63
CA SER A 71 -0.72 18.19 -7.20
C SER A 71 -1.82 17.16 -6.92
N VAL A 72 -1.52 16.06 -6.23
CA VAL A 72 -2.52 15.02 -5.88
C VAL A 72 -3.74 15.64 -5.19
N SER A 73 -3.54 16.60 -4.28
CA SER A 73 -4.66 17.26 -3.58
C SER A 73 -5.63 18.01 -4.50
N ARG A 74 -5.19 18.42 -5.69
CA ARG A 74 -6.03 19.09 -6.70
C ARG A 74 -6.80 18.11 -7.58
N ILE A 75 -6.22 16.95 -7.84
CA ILE A 75 -6.78 15.94 -8.77
C ILE A 75 -7.38 14.72 -8.08
N ALA A 76 -7.27 14.62 -6.75
CA ALA A 76 -7.80 13.51 -5.97
C ALA A 76 -9.32 13.34 -6.14
N GLY A 77 -10.07 14.40 -6.42
CA GLY A 77 -11.52 14.35 -6.65
C GLY A 77 -11.94 13.97 -8.09
N MET A 78 -11.00 13.75 -9.02
CA MET A 78 -11.35 13.41 -10.40
C MET A 78 -11.99 12.01 -10.50
N SER A 79 -12.95 11.86 -11.41
CA SER A 79 -13.53 10.54 -11.72
C SER A 79 -12.52 9.64 -12.43
N LEU A 80 -12.71 8.32 -12.34
CA LEU A 80 -11.88 7.35 -13.08
C LEU A 80 -11.88 7.62 -14.58
N GLN A 81 -13.02 8.00 -15.16
CA GLN A 81 -13.14 8.35 -16.58
C GLN A 81 -12.28 9.57 -16.95
N ALA A 82 -12.28 10.61 -16.12
CA ALA A 82 -11.48 11.81 -16.37
C ALA A 82 -9.98 11.54 -16.25
N LEU A 83 -9.58 10.71 -15.27
CA LEU A 83 -8.19 10.25 -15.15
C LEU A 83 -7.78 9.42 -16.37
N ARG A 84 -8.63 8.48 -16.80
CA ARG A 84 -8.39 7.67 -17.99
C ARG A 84 -8.21 8.52 -19.23
N ALA A 85 -9.05 9.54 -19.44
CA ALA A 85 -8.92 10.45 -20.58
C ALA A 85 -7.56 11.19 -20.59
N ARG A 86 -7.05 11.62 -19.42
CA ARG A 86 -5.71 12.24 -19.33
C ARG A 86 -4.59 11.26 -19.69
N VAL A 87 -4.67 10.02 -19.21
CA VAL A 87 -3.72 8.95 -19.59
C VAL A 87 -3.82 8.68 -21.10
N GLU A 88 -5.02 8.59 -21.66
CA GLU A 88 -5.23 8.34 -23.09
C GLU A 88 -4.69 9.48 -23.98
N ALA A 89 -4.80 10.74 -23.54
CA ALA A 89 -4.31 11.90 -24.27
C ALA A 89 -2.77 12.01 -24.33
N ALA A 90 -2.06 11.34 -23.42
CA ALA A 90 -0.61 11.37 -23.41
C ALA A 90 0.02 10.62 -24.61
N PRO A 91 1.25 10.97 -25.02
CA PRO A 91 1.95 10.28 -26.10
C PRO A 91 2.09 8.77 -25.84
N ARG A 92 2.03 7.97 -26.91
CA ARG A 92 2.30 6.52 -26.81
C ARG A 92 3.72 6.28 -26.31
N GLY A 93 3.88 5.32 -25.40
CA GLY A 93 5.17 5.02 -24.77
C GLY A 93 5.60 6.03 -23.70
N ALA A 94 4.72 6.97 -23.30
CA ALA A 94 4.98 7.84 -22.17
C ALA A 94 5.15 7.02 -20.88
N LEU A 95 6.17 7.38 -20.09
CA LEU A 95 6.60 6.68 -18.89
C LEU A 95 6.74 7.68 -17.75
N VAL A 96 6.34 7.29 -16.55
CA VAL A 96 6.63 8.04 -15.32
C VAL A 96 7.56 7.25 -14.43
N THR A 97 8.45 7.93 -13.72
CA THR A 97 9.37 7.30 -12.78
C THR A 97 8.73 7.21 -11.40
N MET A 98 8.73 6.01 -10.83
CA MET A 98 8.23 5.70 -9.50
C MET A 98 9.32 5.92 -8.45
N LYS A 99 8.93 6.27 -7.22
CA LYS A 99 9.89 6.55 -6.14
C LYS A 99 10.35 5.25 -5.48
N GLY A 100 11.58 4.81 -5.75
CA GLY A 100 12.13 3.58 -5.16
C GLY A 100 13.54 3.22 -5.64
N LYS A 101 14.23 2.33 -4.91
CA LYS A 101 15.59 1.86 -5.24
C LYS A 101 15.66 0.47 -5.88
N SER A 102 14.54 -0.25 -6.06
CA SER A 102 14.56 -1.60 -6.67
C SER A 102 14.88 -1.55 -8.17
N GLU A 103 15.42 -2.66 -8.69
CA GLU A 103 15.85 -2.80 -10.09
C GLU A 103 14.72 -3.20 -11.04
N HIS A 104 13.62 -3.75 -10.53
CA HIS A 104 12.49 -4.20 -11.33
C HIS A 104 11.45 -3.09 -11.35
N SER A 105 11.26 -2.49 -12.54
CA SER A 105 10.15 -1.59 -12.88
C SER A 105 10.12 -0.26 -12.11
N ARG A 106 11.17 0.57 -12.28
CA ARG A 106 11.16 1.97 -11.79
C ARG A 106 10.21 2.87 -12.57
N SER A 107 9.58 2.37 -13.63
CA SER A 107 8.70 3.16 -14.48
C SER A 107 7.33 2.52 -14.65
N LEU A 108 6.31 3.36 -14.71
CA LEU A 108 4.94 2.98 -15.04
C LEU A 108 4.60 3.59 -16.41
N SER A 109 4.33 2.73 -17.39
CA SER A 109 3.97 3.18 -18.74
C SER A 109 2.50 3.56 -18.83
N ARG A 110 2.20 4.50 -19.73
CA ARG A 110 0.82 4.83 -20.13
C ARG A 110 0.05 3.57 -20.51
N GLU A 111 0.66 2.70 -21.32
CA GLU A 111 0.03 1.47 -21.81
C GLU A 111 -0.27 0.47 -20.69
N THR A 112 0.63 0.32 -19.71
CA THR A 112 0.40 -0.51 -18.52
C THR A 112 -0.79 0.01 -17.72
N VAL A 113 -0.90 1.33 -17.52
CA VAL A 113 -2.06 1.93 -16.83
C VAL A 113 -3.34 1.64 -17.61
N LEU A 114 -3.38 1.89 -18.91
CA LEU A 114 -4.59 1.66 -19.72
C LEU A 114 -5.00 0.18 -19.75
N LYS A 115 -4.03 -0.74 -19.82
CA LYS A 115 -4.29 -2.17 -19.72
C LYS A 115 -4.85 -2.55 -18.34
N ALA A 116 -4.29 -2.02 -17.27
CA ALA A 116 -4.80 -2.24 -15.91
C ALA A 116 -6.23 -1.69 -15.77
N LEU A 117 -6.52 -0.50 -16.30
CA LEU A 117 -7.87 0.09 -16.29
C LEU A 117 -8.89 -0.69 -17.14
N ALA A 118 -8.44 -1.52 -18.07
CA ALA A 118 -9.29 -2.40 -18.87
C ALA A 118 -9.45 -3.80 -18.26
N ALA A 119 -8.59 -4.18 -17.30
CA ALA A 119 -8.67 -5.47 -16.63
C ALA A 119 -9.87 -5.51 -15.66
N PRO A 120 -10.46 -6.70 -15.41
CA PRO A 120 -11.48 -6.84 -14.38
C PRO A 120 -10.94 -6.37 -13.02
N PRO A 121 -11.67 -5.51 -12.28
CA PRO A 121 -11.21 -5.04 -10.96
C PRO A 121 -10.95 -6.19 -9.97
N SER A 122 -11.72 -7.27 -10.06
CA SER A 122 -11.49 -8.50 -9.28
C SER A 122 -10.12 -9.11 -9.57
N ALA A 123 -9.71 -9.21 -10.83
CA ALA A 123 -8.42 -9.77 -11.21
C ALA A 123 -7.25 -8.93 -10.68
N LEU A 124 -7.37 -7.60 -10.71
CA LEU A 124 -6.39 -6.70 -10.08
C LEU A 124 -6.29 -6.93 -8.57
N LEU A 125 -7.43 -7.01 -7.89
CA LEU A 125 -7.47 -7.23 -6.44
C LEU A 125 -6.92 -8.59 -6.03
N ASP A 126 -7.23 -9.64 -6.81
CA ASP A 126 -6.72 -10.98 -6.54
C ASP A 126 -5.20 -11.05 -6.77
N ALA A 127 -4.69 -10.38 -7.80
CA ALA A 127 -3.25 -10.25 -8.04
C ALA A 127 -2.54 -9.44 -6.94
N LEU A 128 -3.16 -8.37 -6.44
CA LEU A 128 -2.66 -7.62 -5.28
C LEU A 128 -2.62 -8.49 -4.03
N GLY A 129 -3.69 -9.24 -3.76
CA GLY A 129 -3.76 -10.17 -2.62
C GLY A 129 -2.68 -11.25 -2.71
N ALA A 130 -2.50 -11.86 -3.89
CA ALA A 130 -1.45 -12.86 -4.11
C ALA A 130 -0.02 -12.27 -3.96
N SER A 131 0.16 -11.02 -4.41
CA SER A 131 1.45 -10.31 -4.34
C SER A 131 1.80 -9.81 -2.94
N ALA A 132 0.84 -9.82 -2.00
CA ALA A 132 1.05 -9.45 -0.61
C ALA A 132 1.65 -10.58 0.24
N ALA A 133 1.88 -11.76 -0.33
CA ALA A 133 2.46 -12.89 0.37
C ALA A 133 3.84 -12.53 0.97
N PRO A 134 4.09 -12.81 2.27
CA PRO A 134 5.37 -12.52 2.89
C PRO A 134 6.52 -13.31 2.23
N ASP A 135 7.65 -12.65 2.02
CA ASP A 135 8.86 -13.31 1.53
C ASP A 135 9.47 -14.28 2.55
N ASP A 136 10.49 -15.02 2.15
CA ASP A 136 11.14 -16.03 3.00
C ASP A 136 11.76 -15.41 4.27
N ALA A 137 12.27 -14.18 4.18
CA ALA A 137 12.87 -13.49 5.32
C ALA A 137 11.81 -13.15 6.37
N TRP A 138 10.63 -12.68 5.95
CA TRP A 138 9.49 -12.49 6.84
C TRP A 138 8.92 -13.79 7.37
N ARG A 139 8.75 -14.82 6.53
CA ARG A 139 8.23 -16.12 6.96
C ARG A 139 9.11 -16.78 8.01
N ALA A 140 10.44 -16.69 7.85
CA ALA A 140 11.38 -17.23 8.84
C ALA A 140 11.33 -16.49 10.18
N ALA A 141 11.00 -15.20 10.13
CA ALA A 141 11.08 -14.33 11.30
C ALA A 141 9.73 -14.28 12.06
N ALA A 142 8.59 -14.34 11.36
CA ALA A 142 7.24 -14.16 11.90
C ALA A 142 6.91 -14.98 13.17
N PRO A 143 7.27 -16.28 13.30
CA PRO A 143 6.97 -17.05 14.51
C PRO A 143 7.62 -16.47 15.76
N ARG A 144 8.88 -16.03 15.63
CA ARG A 144 9.62 -15.41 16.73
C ARG A 144 9.06 -14.05 17.08
N ALA A 145 8.62 -13.27 16.09
CA ALA A 145 7.96 -12.00 16.39
C ALA A 145 6.65 -12.19 17.14
N THR A 146 5.82 -13.12 16.69
CA THR A 146 4.53 -13.45 17.32
C THR A 146 4.71 -13.86 18.78
N ALA A 147 5.65 -14.78 19.05
CA ALA A 147 5.95 -15.21 20.42
C ALA A 147 6.38 -14.05 21.34
N ILE A 148 7.14 -13.09 20.82
CA ILE A 148 7.55 -11.90 21.60
C ILE A 148 6.36 -10.97 21.83
N VAL A 149 5.51 -10.74 20.83
CA VAL A 149 4.28 -9.94 20.98
C VAL A 149 3.36 -10.56 22.03
N ASP A 150 3.11 -11.86 21.94
CA ASP A 150 2.24 -12.59 22.87
C ASP A 150 2.77 -12.54 24.31
N LEU A 151 4.07 -12.78 24.49
CA LEU A 151 4.72 -12.67 25.79
C LEU A 151 4.62 -11.24 26.34
N THR A 152 4.85 -10.23 25.49
CA THR A 152 4.78 -8.82 25.91
C THR A 152 3.36 -8.44 26.32
N ARG A 153 2.34 -8.90 25.59
CA ARG A 153 0.93 -8.72 25.94
C ARG A 153 0.58 -9.39 27.27
N GLN A 154 1.01 -10.64 27.46
CA GLN A 154 0.78 -11.36 28.71
C GLN A 154 1.42 -10.64 29.91
N ILE A 155 2.66 -10.16 29.77
CA ILE A 155 3.34 -9.39 30.82
C ILE A 155 2.57 -8.11 31.13
N ALA A 156 2.08 -7.39 30.11
CA ALA A 156 1.30 -6.18 30.29
C ALA A 156 -0.06 -6.44 31.00
N GLU A 157 -0.71 -7.57 30.72
CA GLU A 157 -1.99 -7.95 31.30
C GLU A 157 -1.86 -8.49 32.74
N THR A 158 -0.84 -9.28 33.02
CA THR A 158 -0.67 -10.00 34.30
C THR A 158 0.28 -9.31 35.28
N GLY A 159 1.19 -8.47 34.77
CA GLY A 159 2.32 -7.94 35.54
C GLY A 159 3.40 -8.98 35.85
N GLU A 160 3.24 -10.23 35.40
CA GLU A 160 4.18 -11.32 35.67
C GLU A 160 5.11 -11.56 34.46
N GLY A 161 6.42 -11.53 34.70
CA GLY A 161 7.43 -11.91 33.70
C GLY A 161 8.68 -11.02 33.73
N PRO A 162 9.59 -11.21 32.75
CA PRO A 162 10.81 -10.42 32.66
C PRO A 162 10.52 -8.95 32.35
N PRO A 163 11.39 -8.01 32.77
CA PRO A 163 11.23 -6.61 32.44
C PRO A 163 11.26 -6.37 30.92
N THR A 164 10.30 -5.59 30.43
CA THR A 164 10.20 -5.18 29.03
C THR A 164 10.82 -3.81 28.80
N TRP A 165 11.53 -3.63 27.67
CA TRP A 165 12.14 -2.36 27.30
C TRP A 165 11.58 -1.83 25.98
N PRO A 166 11.37 -0.51 25.84
CA PRO A 166 11.00 0.08 24.56
C PRO A 166 12.09 -0.18 23.50
N VAL A 167 11.67 -0.62 22.32
CA VAL A 167 12.58 -0.85 21.20
C VAL A 167 12.56 0.37 20.27
N CYS A 168 13.73 0.90 19.94
CA CYS A 168 13.86 1.92 18.90
C CYS A 168 13.55 1.32 17.52
N THR A 169 12.41 1.73 16.95
CA THR A 169 11.92 1.23 15.65
C THR A 169 12.54 1.97 14.46
N SER A 170 13.16 3.12 14.72
CA SER A 170 13.82 3.94 13.70
C SER A 170 15.32 3.64 13.54
N THR A 171 15.77 2.46 13.97
CA THR A 171 17.17 2.05 13.75
C THR A 171 17.45 1.80 12.27
N HIS A 172 18.67 2.11 11.82
CA HIS A 172 19.06 1.93 10.42
C HIS A 172 18.86 0.49 9.93
N GLY A 173 19.21 -0.50 10.75
CA GLY A 173 19.03 -1.92 10.44
C GLY A 173 17.56 -2.32 10.29
N HIS A 174 16.68 -1.81 11.15
CA HIS A 174 15.24 -2.04 11.03
C HIS A 174 14.67 -1.44 9.74
N ILE A 175 14.95 -0.16 9.50
CA ILE A 175 14.46 0.55 8.31
C ILE A 175 14.95 -0.14 7.03
N HIS A 176 16.22 -0.55 6.99
CA HIS A 176 16.77 -1.24 5.83
C HIS A 176 16.11 -2.61 5.60
N PHE A 177 15.93 -3.40 6.65
CA PHE A 177 15.25 -4.70 6.57
C PHE A 177 13.84 -4.54 6.01
N VAL A 178 13.04 -3.65 6.58
CA VAL A 178 11.63 -3.45 6.18
C VAL A 178 11.52 -2.88 4.76
N LYS A 179 12.46 -2.04 4.32
CA LYS A 179 12.47 -1.56 2.92
C LYS A 179 12.87 -2.64 1.92
N LYS A 180 13.75 -3.57 2.33
CA LYS A 180 14.17 -4.69 1.49
C LYS A 180 13.12 -5.78 1.41
N HIS A 181 12.41 -5.97 2.52
CA HIS A 181 11.36 -6.95 2.72
C HIS A 181 10.11 -6.20 3.17
N PRO A 182 9.36 -5.51 2.28
CA PRO A 182 8.17 -4.78 2.69
C PRO A 182 7.02 -5.75 2.99
N PRO A 183 6.45 -5.74 4.21
CA PRO A 183 5.22 -6.45 4.50
C PRO A 183 4.03 -5.71 3.88
N PHE A 184 3.08 -6.42 3.28
CA PHE A 184 1.89 -5.84 2.65
C PHE A 184 0.62 -6.46 3.21
N HIS A 185 -0.40 -5.62 3.38
CA HIS A 185 -1.75 -6.02 3.77
C HIS A 185 -2.73 -5.59 2.68
N VAL A 186 -3.57 -6.52 2.25
CA VAL A 186 -4.65 -6.29 1.29
C VAL A 186 -5.92 -6.84 1.91
N ARG A 187 -6.85 -5.94 2.23
CA ARG A 187 -8.10 -6.30 2.91
C ARG A 187 -9.31 -5.75 2.17
N ARG A 188 -10.22 -6.66 1.80
CA ARG A 188 -11.55 -6.29 1.32
C ARG A 188 -12.43 -5.93 2.53
N LEU A 189 -13.20 -4.86 2.41
CA LEU A 189 -14.11 -4.37 3.44
C LEU A 189 -15.54 -4.82 3.12
N ALA A 190 -16.35 -5.01 4.15
CA ALA A 190 -17.77 -5.35 4.00
C ALA A 190 -18.57 -4.26 3.25
N SER A 191 -18.08 -3.01 3.27
CA SER A 191 -18.64 -1.88 2.52
C SER A 191 -18.40 -1.94 1.01
N GLY A 192 -17.62 -2.90 0.51
CA GLY A 192 -17.15 -2.93 -0.89
C GLY A 192 -15.88 -2.11 -1.15
N GLY A 193 -15.31 -1.52 -0.11
CA GLY A 193 -13.99 -0.86 -0.16
C GLY A 193 -12.82 -1.84 0.01
N VAL A 194 -11.60 -1.33 -0.15
CA VAL A 194 -10.34 -2.06 0.04
C VAL A 194 -9.36 -1.20 0.84
N VAL A 195 -8.58 -1.86 1.69
CA VAL A 195 -7.38 -1.31 2.34
C VAL A 195 -6.16 -1.99 1.74
N LEU A 196 -5.23 -1.17 1.26
CA LEU A 196 -3.87 -1.55 0.92
C LEU A 196 -2.94 -0.87 1.91
N ALA A 197 -2.10 -1.61 2.61
CA ALA A 197 -1.18 -1.05 3.59
C ALA A 197 0.18 -1.75 3.57
N THR A 198 1.22 -1.00 3.94
CA THR A 198 2.57 -1.47 4.24
C THR A 198 3.16 -0.65 5.38
N HIS A 199 4.35 -1.02 5.85
CA HIS A 199 5.03 -0.29 6.89
C HIS A 199 5.21 1.20 6.52
N PRO A 200 5.11 2.17 7.46
CA PRO A 200 5.23 3.60 7.18
C PRO A 200 6.51 4.05 6.45
N TYR A 201 7.57 3.24 6.48
CA TYR A 201 8.83 3.50 5.77
C TYR A 201 8.86 2.96 4.33
N CYS A 202 7.78 2.30 3.89
CA CYS A 202 7.65 1.63 2.61
C CYS A 202 6.64 2.35 1.71
N SER A 203 6.67 1.98 0.43
CA SER A 203 5.72 2.41 -0.59
C SER A 203 4.92 1.18 -1.05
N LEU A 204 3.69 1.39 -1.50
CA LEU A 204 2.85 0.36 -2.11
C LEU A 204 3.30 -0.03 -3.53
N TRP A 205 4.27 0.67 -4.13
CA TRP A 205 4.69 0.44 -5.50
C TRP A 205 5.17 -1.00 -5.75
N PRO A 206 5.99 -1.64 -4.88
CA PRO A 206 6.39 -3.03 -5.12
C PRO A 206 5.21 -4.00 -5.13
N LEU A 207 4.17 -3.77 -4.32
CA LEU A 207 2.94 -4.55 -4.33
C LEU A 207 2.22 -4.43 -5.68
N TRP A 208 2.04 -3.20 -6.16
CA TRP A 208 1.44 -2.92 -7.46
C TRP A 208 2.26 -3.48 -8.62
N ALA A 209 3.58 -3.31 -8.58
CA ALA A 209 4.49 -3.79 -9.61
C ALA A 209 4.39 -5.32 -9.75
N ASN A 210 4.46 -6.04 -8.63
CA ASN A 210 4.33 -7.50 -8.62
C ASN A 210 2.96 -7.95 -9.14
N ALA A 211 1.88 -7.28 -8.74
CA ALA A 211 0.54 -7.61 -9.21
C ALA A 211 0.36 -7.37 -10.72
N LEU A 212 0.87 -6.26 -11.24
CA LEU A 212 0.85 -5.94 -12.67
C LEU A 212 1.68 -6.92 -13.50
N SER A 213 2.84 -7.34 -12.98
CA SER A 213 3.68 -8.35 -13.63
C SER A 213 3.06 -9.74 -13.60
N ALA A 214 2.44 -10.14 -12.49
CA ALA A 214 1.72 -11.41 -12.38
C ALA A 214 0.54 -11.50 -13.38
N LEU A 215 -0.08 -10.37 -13.71
CA LEU A 215 -1.13 -10.27 -14.72
C LEU A 215 -0.61 -10.12 -16.16
N GLY A 216 0.71 -10.09 -16.38
CA GLY A 216 1.33 -9.88 -17.69
C GLY A 216 1.10 -8.47 -18.26
N LEU A 217 0.76 -7.49 -17.40
CA LEU A 217 0.50 -6.10 -17.80
C LEU A 217 1.76 -5.23 -17.78
N MET A 218 2.78 -5.68 -17.03
CA MET A 218 4.06 -5.01 -16.89
C MET A 218 5.20 -6.03 -16.98
N SER A 219 6.21 -5.71 -17.77
CA SER A 219 7.40 -6.54 -18.03
C SER A 219 8.60 -6.02 -17.25
#